data_AF-A0A5B7AUU6-F1
#
_entry.id   AF-A0A5B7AUU6-F1
#
_cell.length_a   1.000
_cell.length_b   1.000
_cell.length_c   1.000
_cell.angle_alpha   90.00
_cell.angle_beta   90.00
_cell.angle_gamma   90.00
#
_symmetry.space_group_name_H-M   'P 1'
#
loop_
_entity.id
_entity.type
_entity.pdbx_description
1 polymer ?
#
loop_
_entity_poly.entity_id
_entity_poly.type
_entity_poly.pdbx_seq_one_letter_code
_entity_poly.pdbx_strand_id
1 'polypeptide(L)'
;MRSRWFSKLSVIFGPRPPLNWLLLCLISILVLIALLGSNSSSAFDSVTSAAKPDIYTNYRRLKEQAASDYLELRNLSLGPSRLREFSLCGKERENYVPCYNVSANLLAGFNDGKEFDRHCEISREQQHCLVRPPKDYKIPLSWPVGRDVIWSGNVKITKDQFLSSGSMTKRLMLLEENQIAFHSEDGLSYGVKDYSRQIAEMIGLGSDSE
;
A
#
# COMPACT_ATOMS: atom_id res chain seq x y z
N MET A 1 21.09 14.45 80.95
CA MET A 1 20.15 13.37 80.55
C MET A 1 18.91 14.04 79.96
N ARG A 2 18.72 13.97 78.63
CA ARG A 2 17.63 14.64 77.89
C ARG A 2 16.48 13.66 77.68
N SER A 3 15.29 13.96 78.18
CA SER A 3 14.05 13.22 77.89
C SER A 3 13.45 13.71 76.57
N ARG A 4 13.05 12.77 75.71
CA ARG A 4 12.33 13.04 74.45
C ARG A 4 10.83 12.84 74.68
N TRP A 5 10.06 13.89 74.47
CA TRP A 5 8.62 13.82 74.27
C TRP A 5 8.33 13.22 72.89
N PHE A 6 7.62 12.09 72.85
CA PHE A 6 6.93 11.60 71.65
C PHE A 6 5.44 11.89 71.81
N SER A 7 4.90 12.71 70.92
CA SER A 7 3.46 12.91 70.76
C SER A 7 2.83 11.64 70.17
N LYS A 8 1.84 11.08 70.88
CA LYS A 8 0.97 10.02 70.37
C LYS A 8 -0.04 10.64 69.40
N LEU A 9 0.01 10.24 68.13
CA LEU A 9 -1.11 10.38 67.19
C LEU A 9 -2.13 9.28 67.53
N SER A 10 -3.18 9.64 68.25
CA SER A 10 -4.37 8.80 68.43
C SER A 10 -5.22 8.87 67.15
N VAL A 11 -5.12 7.82 66.32
CA VAL A 11 -6.06 7.57 65.23
C VAL A 11 -7.37 7.07 65.84
N ILE A 12 -8.39 7.93 65.83
CA ILE A 12 -9.75 7.59 66.24
C ILE A 12 -10.42 6.90 65.05
N PHE A 13 -10.58 5.58 65.12
CA PHE A 13 -11.47 4.84 64.22
C PHE A 13 -12.93 5.17 64.58
N GLY A 14 -13.56 6.02 63.77
CA GLY A 14 -15.00 6.30 63.85
C GLY A 14 -15.87 5.11 63.36
N PRO A 15 -17.19 5.15 63.63
CA PRO A 15 -18.09 4.04 63.35
C PRO A 15 -18.22 3.81 61.83
N ARG A 16 -18.17 2.54 61.42
CA ARG A 16 -18.30 2.12 60.02
C ARG A 16 -19.57 2.71 59.40
N PRO A 17 -19.50 3.39 58.24
CA PRO A 17 -20.71 3.81 57.55
C PRO A 17 -21.52 2.57 57.17
N PRO A 18 -22.87 2.59 57.31
CA PRO A 18 -23.68 1.46 56.91
C PRO A 18 -23.42 1.17 55.44
N LEU A 19 -23.22 -0.10 55.09
CA LEU A 19 -22.88 -0.58 53.75
C LEU A 19 -23.83 -0.03 52.66
N ASN A 20 -25.06 0.30 53.07
CA ASN A 20 -26.09 0.94 52.26
C ASN A 20 -25.74 2.36 51.79
N TRP A 21 -25.03 3.16 52.58
CA TRP A 21 -24.58 4.50 52.18
C TRP A 21 -23.45 4.43 51.15
N LEU A 22 -22.52 3.48 51.30
CA LEU A 22 -21.49 3.22 50.29
C LEU A 22 -22.13 2.76 48.97
N LEU A 23 -23.16 1.92 49.05
CA LEU A 23 -23.90 1.45 47.88
C LEU A 23 -24.61 2.61 47.15
N LEU A 24 -25.26 3.52 47.90
CA LEU A 24 -25.93 4.70 47.34
C LEU A 24 -24.94 5.67 46.69
N CYS A 25 -23.77 5.87 47.29
CA CYS A 25 -22.69 6.65 46.67
C CYS A 25 -22.20 6.02 45.37
N LEU A 26 -22.02 4.69 45.32
CA LEU A 26 -21.62 3.98 44.11
C LEU A 26 -22.67 4.09 43.00
N ILE A 27 -23.95 3.95 43.33
CA ILE A 27 -25.05 4.09 42.36
C ILE A 27 -25.12 5.52 41.82
N SER A 28 -24.96 6.53 42.69
CA SER A 28 -24.92 7.94 42.28
C SER A 28 -23.77 8.24 41.31
N ILE A 29 -22.58 7.68 41.56
CA ILE A 29 -21.41 7.81 40.68
C ILE A 29 -21.66 7.13 39.32
N LEU A 30 -22.26 5.94 39.30
CA LEU A 30 -22.58 5.24 38.04
C LEU A 30 -23.62 6.00 37.20
N VAL A 31 -24.61 6.62 37.84
CA VAL A 31 -25.59 7.47 37.16
C VAL A 31 -24.92 8.73 36.61
N LEU A 32 -23.99 9.34 37.34
CA LEU A 32 -23.19 10.46 36.83
C LEU A 32 -22.34 10.07 35.61
N ILE A 33 -21.71 8.89 35.63
CA ILE A 33 -20.93 8.37 34.50
C ILE A 33 -21.83 8.12 33.28
N ALA A 34 -23.06 7.61 33.48
CA ALA A 34 -24.00 7.40 32.39
C ALA A 34 -24.53 8.72 31.79
N LEU A 35 -24.77 9.73 32.64
CA LEU A 35 -25.25 11.06 32.23
C LEU A 35 -24.15 11.91 31.56
N LEU A 36 -22.90 11.81 32.04
CA LEU A 36 -21.75 12.48 31.42
C LEU A 36 -21.12 11.66 30.27
N GLY A 37 -21.43 10.37 30.17
CA GLY A 37 -20.83 9.43 29.22
C GLY A 37 -21.41 9.49 27.80
N SER A 38 -22.40 10.35 27.54
CA SER A 38 -23.01 10.49 26.21
C SER A 38 -22.52 11.77 25.51
N ASN A 39 -21.29 11.75 24.98
CA ASN A 39 -20.96 12.45 23.73
C ASN A 39 -19.55 12.15 23.16
N SER A 40 -19.24 10.89 22.88
CA SER A 40 -18.16 10.59 21.91
C SER A 40 -18.34 9.22 21.24
N SER A 41 -19.50 9.00 20.61
CA SER A 41 -19.61 7.98 19.57
C SER A 41 -18.99 8.49 18.26
N SER A 42 -17.70 8.72 18.27
CA SER A 42 -16.86 8.53 17.09
C SER A 42 -15.96 7.35 17.38
N ALA A 43 -16.53 6.15 17.30
CA ALA A 43 -15.77 4.94 17.12
C ALA A 43 -15.10 5.03 15.73
N PHE A 44 -14.05 5.84 15.63
CA PHE A 44 -13.03 5.59 14.66
C PHE A 44 -12.27 4.39 15.21
N ASP A 45 -12.56 3.20 14.68
CA ASP A 45 -11.63 2.08 14.74
C ASP A 45 -10.36 2.51 14.00
N SER A 46 -9.51 3.28 14.67
CA SER A 46 -8.11 3.39 14.28
C SER A 46 -7.52 2.01 14.53
N VAL A 47 -7.61 1.15 13.51
CA VAL A 47 -6.71 0.01 13.40
C VAL A 47 -5.32 0.61 13.32
N THR A 48 -4.67 0.73 14.48
CA THR A 48 -3.23 0.96 14.57
C THR A 48 -2.58 -0.28 13.99
N SER A 49 -2.47 -0.34 12.67
CA SER A 49 -1.61 -1.30 11.99
C SER A 49 -0.18 -0.83 12.23
N ALA A 50 0.30 -1.09 13.45
CA ALA A 50 1.68 -0.94 13.87
C ALA A 50 2.60 -1.34 12.70
N ALA A 51 3.39 -0.39 12.18
CA ALA A 51 4.36 -0.67 11.11
C ALA A 51 5.25 -1.83 11.56
N LYS A 52 5.00 -3.02 11.03
CA LYS A 52 5.86 -4.18 11.22
C LYS A 52 7.08 -3.95 10.32
N PRO A 53 8.30 -3.88 10.85
CA PRO A 53 9.49 -3.92 10.01
C PRO A 53 9.60 -5.32 9.39
N ASP A 54 9.60 -5.39 8.05
CA ASP A 54 9.56 -6.62 7.25
C ASP A 54 10.90 -7.37 7.13
N ILE A 55 11.93 -6.99 7.90
CA ILE A 55 13.22 -7.68 7.86
C ILE A 55 13.30 -8.68 9.01
N TYR A 56 12.87 -9.91 8.72
CA TYR A 56 12.95 -11.01 9.67
C TYR A 56 14.14 -11.93 9.37
N THR A 57 15.18 -11.92 10.21
CA THR A 57 16.39 -12.75 10.02
C THR A 57 16.29 -14.17 10.60
N ASN A 58 15.37 -14.42 11.55
CA ASN A 58 15.16 -15.77 12.14
C ASN A 58 14.08 -16.55 11.38
N TYR A 59 14.45 -17.75 10.90
CA TYR A 59 13.53 -18.67 10.23
C TYR A 59 12.22 -18.94 11.00
N ARG A 60 12.28 -18.93 12.35
CA ARG A 60 11.09 -19.16 13.20
C ARG A 60 10.00 -18.12 12.98
N ARG A 61 10.32 -16.82 13.01
CA ARG A 61 9.26 -15.82 12.82
C ARG A 61 8.89 -15.58 11.36
N LEU A 62 9.76 -15.91 10.41
CA LEU A 62 9.35 -16.03 9.01
C LEU A 62 8.25 -17.09 8.85
N LYS A 63 8.39 -18.24 9.52
CA LYS A 63 7.38 -19.30 9.51
C LYS A 63 6.08 -18.88 10.22
N GLU A 64 6.18 -18.18 11.35
CA GLU A 64 5.01 -17.66 12.08
C GLU A 64 4.26 -16.59 11.26
N GLN A 65 4.99 -15.69 10.60
CA GLN A 65 4.40 -14.67 9.72
C GLN A 65 3.74 -15.32 8.51
N ALA A 66 4.41 -16.25 7.83
CA ALA A 66 3.82 -16.98 6.71
C ALA A 66 2.54 -17.75 7.09
N ALA A 67 2.49 -18.33 8.29
CA ALA A 67 1.28 -18.98 8.80
C ALA A 67 0.14 -17.99 9.06
N SER A 68 0.46 -16.81 9.61
CA SER A 68 -0.51 -15.71 9.79
C SER A 68 -1.05 -15.21 8.46
N ASP A 69 -0.16 -14.94 7.50
CA ASP A 69 -0.52 -14.43 6.18
C ASP A 69 -1.37 -15.45 5.41
N TYR A 70 -1.06 -16.74 5.52
CA TYR A 70 -1.86 -17.81 4.93
C TYR A 70 -3.27 -17.87 5.52
N LEU A 71 -3.42 -17.66 6.84
CA LEU A 71 -4.74 -17.57 7.47
C LEU A 71 -5.52 -16.34 7.00
N GLU A 72 -4.86 -15.21 6.81
CA GLU A 72 -5.47 -14.00 6.25
C GLU A 72 -5.95 -14.23 4.81
N LEU A 73 -5.10 -14.83 3.95
CA LEU A 73 -5.47 -15.20 2.58
C LEU A 73 -6.66 -16.17 2.53
N ARG A 74 -6.72 -17.12 3.46
CA ARG A 74 -7.84 -18.06 3.58
C ARG A 74 -9.12 -17.35 4.01
N ASN A 75 -9.03 -16.38 4.92
CA ASN A 75 -10.19 -15.57 5.30
C ASN A 75 -10.69 -14.73 4.12
N LEU A 76 -9.79 -14.21 3.27
CA LEU A 76 -10.16 -13.48 2.06
C LEU A 76 -10.80 -14.38 0.98
N SER A 77 -10.40 -15.65 0.89
CA SER A 77 -10.91 -16.57 -0.14
C SER A 77 -12.30 -17.15 0.17
N LEU A 78 -12.76 -17.10 1.42
CA LEU A 78 -14.02 -17.71 1.88
C LEU A 78 -15.29 -16.87 1.59
N GLY A 79 -15.23 -15.83 0.75
CA GLY A 79 -16.37 -14.94 0.48
C GLY A 79 -16.52 -13.84 1.54
N PRO A 80 -17.43 -12.86 1.37
CA PRO A 80 -17.19 -11.46 1.71
C PRO A 80 -17.10 -11.20 3.22
N SER A 81 -15.94 -11.45 3.81
CA SER A 81 -15.47 -10.74 4.98
C SER A 81 -15.20 -9.30 4.52
N ARG A 82 -16.21 -8.42 4.64
CA ARG A 82 -16.15 -6.96 4.41
C ARG A 82 -14.94 -6.56 3.57
N LEU A 83 -15.05 -6.64 2.23
CA LEU A 83 -14.01 -6.13 1.32
C LEU A 83 -13.51 -4.84 1.93
N ARG A 84 -12.23 -4.81 2.34
CA ARG A 84 -11.67 -3.66 3.04
C ARG A 84 -11.69 -2.54 2.02
N GLU A 85 -12.73 -1.72 2.09
CA GLU A 85 -12.95 -0.66 1.13
C GLU A 85 -11.91 0.41 1.44
N PHE A 86 -10.83 0.38 0.68
CA PHE A 86 -9.79 1.38 0.77
C PHE A 86 -10.36 2.71 0.32
N SER A 87 -10.12 3.76 1.10
CA SER A 87 -10.46 5.11 0.68
C SER A 87 -9.65 5.49 -0.57
N LEU A 88 -10.20 6.39 -1.38
CA LEU A 88 -9.46 6.94 -2.51
C LEU A 88 -8.35 7.86 -2.01
N CYS A 89 -7.14 7.71 -2.56
CA CYS A 89 -6.05 8.63 -2.31
C CYS A 89 -6.37 10.04 -2.86
N GLY A 90 -5.70 11.06 -2.30
CA GLY A 90 -5.67 12.39 -2.90
C GLY A 90 -4.87 12.43 -4.20
N LYS A 91 -4.98 13.54 -4.94
CA LYS A 91 -4.34 13.71 -6.26
C LYS A 91 -2.81 13.71 -6.18
N GLU A 92 -2.25 14.07 -5.04
CA GLU A 92 -0.82 14.03 -4.76
C GLU A 92 -0.22 12.63 -4.87
N ARG A 93 -1.04 11.58 -4.74
CA ARG A 93 -0.59 10.18 -4.83
C ARG A 93 -0.48 9.64 -6.25
N GLU A 94 -1.01 10.34 -7.26
CA GLU A 94 -1.01 9.85 -8.66
C GLU A 94 0.40 9.66 -9.23
N ASN A 95 1.33 10.57 -8.89
CA ASN A 95 2.74 10.50 -9.30
C ASN A 95 3.68 10.39 -8.09
N TYR A 96 3.16 9.91 -6.96
CA TYR A 96 3.95 9.80 -5.74
C TYR A 96 5.02 8.72 -5.89
N VAL A 97 6.27 9.10 -5.70
CA VAL A 97 7.40 8.17 -5.65
C VAL A 97 7.76 7.96 -4.18
N PRO A 98 7.57 6.74 -3.62
CA PRO A 98 7.97 6.45 -2.26
C PRO A 98 9.45 6.74 -2.02
N CYS A 99 9.77 7.30 -0.85
CA CYS A 99 11.13 7.62 -0.40
C CYS A 99 11.94 8.56 -1.31
N TYR A 100 11.25 9.38 -2.12
CA TYR A 100 11.90 10.39 -2.95
C TYR A 100 11.62 11.78 -2.39
N ASN A 101 12.61 12.35 -1.68
CA ASN A 101 12.53 13.70 -1.15
C ASN A 101 13.92 14.37 -1.16
N VAL A 102 14.18 15.17 -2.20
CA VAL A 102 15.46 15.86 -2.39
C VAL A 102 15.79 16.77 -1.21
N SER A 103 14.80 17.50 -0.68
CA SER A 103 15.00 18.40 0.46
C SER A 103 15.42 17.64 1.73
N ALA A 104 14.76 16.51 2.01
CA ALA A 104 15.15 15.64 3.13
C ALA A 104 16.52 15.00 2.92
N ASN A 105 16.84 14.62 1.68
CA ASN A 105 18.14 14.05 1.35
C ASN A 105 19.27 15.05 1.58
N LEU A 106 19.10 16.30 1.15
CA LEU A 106 20.07 17.38 1.41
C LEU A 106 20.27 17.62 2.92
N LEU A 107 19.18 17.61 3.70
CA LEU A 107 19.25 17.74 5.17
C LEU A 107 19.95 16.55 5.84
N ALA A 108 19.84 15.36 5.26
CA ALA A 108 20.53 14.16 5.73
C ALA A 108 22.01 14.10 5.28
N GLY A 109 22.50 15.09 4.53
CA GLY A 109 23.89 15.19 4.09
C GLY A 109 24.20 14.46 2.78
N PHE A 110 23.19 14.02 2.02
CA PHE A 110 23.39 13.49 0.68
C PHE A 110 23.64 14.64 -0.30
N ASN A 111 24.78 14.56 -1.01
CA ASN A 111 25.22 15.52 -2.03
C ASN A 111 25.88 14.75 -3.20
N ASP A 112 26.33 15.47 -4.22
CA ASP A 112 27.03 14.93 -5.41
C ASP A 112 26.17 13.95 -6.23
N GLY A 113 24.89 14.28 -6.39
CA GLY A 113 23.92 13.48 -7.15
C GLY A 113 23.16 12.47 -6.28
N LYS A 114 23.65 12.18 -5.07
CA LYS A 114 22.97 11.29 -4.12
C LYS A 114 21.68 11.90 -3.58
N GLU A 115 21.53 13.23 -3.63
CA GLU A 115 20.29 13.89 -3.25
C GLU A 115 19.09 13.49 -4.13
N PHE A 116 19.34 12.94 -5.32
CA PHE A 116 18.31 12.40 -6.21
C PHE A 116 18.07 10.89 -6.01
N ASP A 117 18.83 10.23 -5.13
CA ASP A 117 18.62 8.82 -4.81
C ASP A 117 17.43 8.62 -3.86
N ARG A 118 16.88 7.40 -3.88
CA ARG A 118 15.78 7.00 -2.98
C ARG A 118 16.37 6.58 -1.64
N HIS A 119 16.09 7.35 -0.59
CA HIS A 119 16.50 7.03 0.78
C HIS A 119 15.26 6.78 1.63
N CYS A 120 14.97 5.50 1.88
CA CYS A 120 13.90 5.10 2.79
C CYS A 120 14.45 4.99 4.22
N GLU A 121 13.90 5.79 5.14
CA GLU A 121 13.93 5.41 6.55
C GLU A 121 13.05 4.17 6.76
N ILE A 122 13.39 3.33 7.73
CA ILE A 122 12.63 2.11 8.05
C ILE A 122 11.19 2.47 8.40
N SER A 123 10.28 2.01 7.54
CA SER A 123 8.82 1.89 7.66
C SER A 123 8.10 2.99 8.46
N ARG A 124 7.58 4.00 7.77
CA ARG A 124 6.43 4.76 8.26
C ARG A 124 5.16 3.99 7.89
N GLU A 125 4.22 3.86 8.82
CA GLU A 125 2.88 3.34 8.53
C GLU A 125 2.28 4.13 7.38
N GLN A 126 2.18 3.50 6.22
CA GLN A 126 1.61 4.13 5.05
C GLN A 126 0.15 3.73 5.01
N GLN A 127 -0.72 4.74 5.04
CA GLN A 127 -2.14 4.50 4.95
C GLN A 127 -2.44 3.88 3.58
N HIS A 128 -3.01 2.68 3.61
CA HIS A 128 -3.42 1.98 2.41
C HIS A 128 -4.64 2.70 1.80
N CYS A 129 -4.46 3.27 0.61
CA CYS A 129 -5.52 3.93 -0.15
C CYS A 129 -5.44 3.53 -1.62
N LEU A 130 -6.56 3.63 -2.35
CA LEU A 130 -6.62 3.36 -3.78
C LEU A 130 -6.30 4.63 -4.57
N VAL A 131 -5.23 4.59 -5.35
CA VAL A 131 -4.90 5.66 -6.28
C VAL A 131 -5.94 5.70 -7.39
N ARG A 132 -6.44 6.89 -7.71
CA ARG A 132 -7.42 7.06 -8.78
C ARG A 132 -6.76 6.79 -10.13
N PRO A 133 -7.46 6.16 -11.07
CA PRO A 133 -7.02 6.12 -12.45
C PRO A 133 -6.76 7.55 -12.96
N PRO A 134 -5.69 7.76 -13.74
CA PRO A 134 -5.45 9.04 -14.41
C PRO A 134 -6.64 9.47 -15.26
N LYS A 135 -6.71 10.77 -15.55
CA LYS A 135 -7.73 11.31 -16.45
C LYS A 135 -7.65 10.60 -17.81
N ASP A 136 -8.80 10.18 -18.32
CA ASP A 136 -8.95 9.51 -19.62
C ASP A 136 -8.34 8.08 -19.69
N TYR A 137 -7.92 7.52 -18.55
CA TYR A 137 -7.50 6.11 -18.47
C TYR A 137 -8.65 5.17 -18.81
N LYS A 138 -8.34 4.15 -19.60
CA LYS A 138 -9.27 3.09 -20.03
C LYS A 138 -8.73 1.72 -19.67
N ILE A 139 -9.64 0.79 -19.38
CA ILE A 139 -9.29 -0.60 -19.12
C ILE A 139 -8.63 -1.20 -20.38
N PRO A 140 -7.41 -1.77 -20.28
CA PRO A 140 -6.75 -2.41 -21.41
C PRO A 140 -7.60 -3.56 -22.01
N LEU A 141 -7.49 -3.76 -23.31
CA LEU A 141 -8.12 -4.88 -24.00
C LEU A 141 -7.49 -6.20 -23.55
N SER A 142 -8.29 -7.26 -23.44
CA SER A 142 -7.78 -8.58 -23.07
C SER A 142 -6.88 -9.17 -24.17
N TRP A 143 -5.91 -9.98 -23.78
CA TRP A 143 -5.15 -10.80 -24.72
C TRP A 143 -6.07 -11.80 -25.44
N PRO A 144 -5.88 -12.07 -26.75
CA PRO A 144 -4.85 -11.55 -27.65
C PRO A 144 -5.21 -10.24 -28.35
N VAL A 145 -6.43 -9.73 -28.21
CA VAL A 145 -6.92 -8.53 -28.92
C VAL A 145 -6.11 -7.28 -28.55
N GLY A 146 -5.71 -7.14 -27.28
CA GLY A 146 -4.85 -6.04 -26.82
C GLY A 146 -3.37 -6.19 -27.15
N ARG A 147 -2.96 -7.15 -28.00
CA ARG A 147 -1.56 -7.36 -28.38
C ARG A 147 -1.01 -6.16 -29.14
N ASP A 148 -1.76 -5.72 -30.13
CA ASP A 148 -1.29 -4.75 -31.13
C ASP A 148 -1.92 -3.37 -30.91
N VAL A 149 -2.65 -3.17 -29.81
CA VAL A 149 -3.46 -1.97 -29.59
C VAL A 149 -3.44 -1.56 -28.11
N ILE A 150 -3.19 -0.28 -27.86
CA ILE A 150 -3.32 0.36 -26.54
C ILE A 150 -4.14 1.64 -26.63
N TRP A 151 -4.87 1.98 -25.56
CA TRP A 151 -5.55 3.28 -25.47
C TRP A 151 -4.55 4.43 -25.37
N SER A 152 -4.74 5.49 -26.15
CA SER A 152 -3.85 6.66 -26.09
C SER A 152 -3.90 7.35 -24.72
N GLY A 153 -5.05 7.35 -24.06
CA GLY A 153 -5.24 7.86 -22.69
C GLY A 153 -4.47 7.09 -21.60
N ASN A 154 -3.97 5.89 -21.90
CA ASN A 154 -3.17 5.10 -20.96
C ASN A 154 -1.67 5.45 -21.01
N VAL A 155 -1.25 6.31 -21.95
CA VAL A 155 0.15 6.64 -22.18
C VAL A 155 0.35 8.14 -22.15
N LYS A 156 1.40 8.61 -21.46
CA LYS A 156 1.76 10.04 -21.39
C LYS A 156 2.57 10.46 -22.63
N ILE A 157 1.96 10.41 -23.82
CA ILE A 157 2.57 10.87 -25.07
C ILE A 157 1.71 12.00 -25.66
N THR A 158 2.33 13.15 -25.93
CA THR A 158 1.65 14.25 -26.63
C THR A 158 1.63 14.00 -28.15
N LYS A 159 0.62 14.55 -28.84
CA LYS A 159 0.54 14.46 -30.32
C LYS A 159 1.82 14.97 -30.97
N ASP A 160 2.38 16.08 -30.48
CA ASP A 160 3.62 16.65 -31.03
C ASP A 160 4.83 15.75 -30.80
N GLN A 161 4.93 15.09 -29.64
CA GLN A 161 5.99 14.13 -29.34
C GLN A 161 5.85 12.83 -30.15
N PHE A 162 4.62 12.49 -30.57
CA PHE A 162 4.35 11.39 -31.48
C PHE A 162 4.79 11.76 -32.90
N LEU A 163 4.37 12.92 -33.41
CA LEU A 163 4.63 13.37 -34.77
C LEU A 163 6.09 13.84 -35.01
N SER A 164 6.75 14.42 -34.01
CA SER A 164 8.11 14.98 -34.15
C SER A 164 9.22 13.94 -34.00
N SER A 165 8.89 12.74 -33.55
CA SER A 165 9.91 11.74 -33.18
C SER A 165 10.19 10.83 -34.36
N GLY A 166 11.19 11.18 -35.17
CA GLY A 166 11.71 10.39 -36.30
C GLY A 166 12.39 9.07 -35.92
N SER A 167 12.08 8.49 -34.76
CA SER A 167 12.58 7.18 -34.34
C SER A 167 11.87 6.06 -35.10
N MET A 168 12.61 5.09 -35.62
CA MET A 168 12.08 3.93 -36.37
C MET A 168 10.99 3.18 -35.58
N THR A 169 11.13 3.10 -34.25
CA THR A 169 10.16 2.44 -33.37
C THR A 169 8.82 3.17 -33.25
N LYS A 170 8.77 4.49 -33.44
CA LYS A 170 7.50 5.24 -33.46
C LYS A 170 6.85 5.29 -34.84
N ARG A 171 7.60 5.05 -35.91
CA ARG A 171 7.04 4.90 -37.27
C ARG A 171 6.11 3.69 -37.38
N LEU A 172 6.33 2.67 -36.54
CA LEU A 172 5.51 1.46 -36.45
C LEU A 172 4.23 1.65 -35.61
N MET A 173 4.08 2.82 -34.97
CA MET A 173 2.91 3.18 -34.19
C MET A 173 1.96 4.00 -35.06
N LEU A 174 0.68 3.63 -35.12
CA LEU A 174 -0.37 4.44 -35.76
C LEU A 174 -1.30 4.99 -34.68
N LEU A 175 -1.51 6.31 -34.70
CA LEU A 175 -2.45 6.96 -33.80
C LEU A 175 -3.83 7.04 -34.49
N GLU A 176 -4.71 6.12 -34.13
CA GLU A 176 -6.10 6.09 -34.58
C GLU A 176 -6.98 6.71 -33.50
N GLU A 177 -7.15 8.03 -33.55
CA GLU A 177 -7.94 8.88 -32.64
C GLU A 177 -7.68 8.69 -31.13
N ASN A 178 -8.13 7.57 -30.57
CA ASN A 178 -8.07 7.18 -29.17
C ASN A 178 -7.25 5.90 -28.91
N GLN A 179 -6.68 5.31 -29.95
CA GLN A 179 -5.91 4.08 -29.91
C GLN A 179 -4.56 4.31 -30.56
N ILE A 180 -3.54 3.65 -30.01
CA ILE A 180 -2.23 3.52 -30.60
C ILE A 180 -2.13 2.05 -31.03
N ALA A 181 -2.07 1.83 -32.34
CA ALA A 181 -1.85 0.51 -32.92
C ALA A 181 -0.34 0.31 -33.16
N PHE A 182 0.13 -0.90 -32.93
CA PHE A 182 1.49 -1.35 -33.18
C PHE A 182 1.47 -2.34 -34.33
N HIS A 183 2.14 -2.01 -35.43
CA HIS A 183 2.34 -2.99 -36.48
C HIS A 183 3.53 -3.87 -36.12
N SER A 184 3.30 -5.18 -36.06
CA SER A 184 4.34 -6.19 -35.88
C SER A 184 5.18 -6.41 -37.14
N GLU A 185 4.87 -5.74 -38.25
CA GLU A 185 5.70 -5.78 -39.47
C GLU A 185 6.94 -4.92 -39.27
N ASP A 186 7.83 -5.40 -38.42
CA ASP A 186 9.24 -5.13 -38.58
C ASP A 186 9.61 -5.60 -39.98
N GLY A 187 10.33 -4.80 -40.76
CA GLY A 187 10.82 -5.15 -42.10
C GLY A 187 11.78 -6.37 -42.14
N LEU A 188 11.76 -7.21 -41.11
CA LEU A 188 12.32 -8.55 -41.11
C LEU A 188 11.30 -9.47 -41.81
N SER A 189 11.62 -9.83 -43.06
CA SER A 189 10.82 -10.69 -43.94
C SER A 189 10.44 -12.08 -43.38
N TYR A 190 10.80 -12.40 -42.14
CA TYR A 190 10.59 -13.70 -41.50
C TYR A 190 9.86 -13.50 -40.18
N GLY A 191 8.64 -14.03 -40.09
CA GLY A 191 7.82 -13.90 -38.88
C GLY A 191 8.44 -14.64 -37.68
N VAL A 192 7.96 -14.35 -36.47
CA VAL A 192 8.41 -15.02 -35.22
C VAL A 192 8.36 -16.55 -35.34
N LYS A 193 7.38 -17.08 -36.08
CA LYS A 193 7.23 -18.52 -36.35
C LYS A 193 8.36 -19.08 -37.22
N ASP A 194 8.83 -18.33 -38.19
CA ASP A 194 9.90 -18.75 -39.10
C ASP A 194 11.26 -18.60 -38.43
N TYR A 195 11.45 -17.53 -37.64
CA TYR A 195 12.65 -17.36 -36.81
C TYR A 195 12.76 -18.45 -35.74
N SER A 196 11.67 -18.76 -35.04
CA SER A 196 11.66 -19.86 -34.05
C SER A 196 11.89 -21.22 -34.70
N ARG A 197 11.35 -21.46 -35.91
CA ARG A 197 11.67 -22.65 -36.71
C ARG A 197 13.14 -22.70 -37.08
N GLN A 198 13.71 -21.60 -37.58
CA GLN A 198 15.13 -21.53 -37.93
C GLN A 198 16.03 -21.82 -36.73
N ILE A 199 15.71 -21.28 -35.55
CA ILE A 199 16.42 -21.61 -34.31
C ILE A 199 16.28 -23.09 -33.99
N ALA A 200 15.06 -23.64 -34.05
CA ALA A 200 14.80 -25.06 -33.79
C ALA A 200 15.63 -25.97 -34.71
N GLU A 201 15.70 -25.65 -36.00
CA GLU A 201 16.55 -26.35 -36.98
C GLU A 201 18.03 -26.23 -36.62
N MET A 202 18.53 -25.04 -36.24
CA MET A 202 19.92 -24.84 -35.84
C MET A 202 20.32 -25.64 -34.58
N ILE A 203 19.37 -25.88 -33.67
CA ILE A 203 19.59 -26.67 -32.45
C ILE A 203 19.22 -28.16 -32.62
N GLY A 204 18.92 -28.60 -33.85
CA GLY A 204 18.61 -29.99 -34.16
C GLY A 204 17.23 -30.46 -33.71
N LEU A 205 16.34 -29.54 -33.34
CA LEU A 205 14.93 -29.82 -33.08
C LEU A 205 14.17 -29.69 -34.40
N GLY A 206 14.20 -30.76 -35.20
CA GLY A 206 13.34 -30.88 -36.38
C GLY A 206 11.86 -30.94 -35.99
N SER A 207 10.96 -30.61 -36.92
CA SER A 207 9.52 -30.85 -36.74
C SER A 207 9.24 -32.34 -36.66
N ASP A 208 8.39 -32.77 -35.73
CA ASP A 208 7.92 -34.17 -35.57
C ASP A 208 7.07 -34.70 -36.76
N SER A 209 7.30 -34.22 -37.98
CA SER A 209 6.53 -34.55 -39.17
C SER A 209 7.32 -35.26 -40.28
N GLU A 210 8.57 -35.67 -40.07
CA GLU A 210 9.28 -36.71 -40.86
C GLU A 210 10.61 -37.12 -40.21
#